data_AF-A0A6N6SGY8-F1
#
_entry.id   AF-A0A6N6SGY8-F1
#
_cell.length_a   1.000
_cell.length_b   1.000
_cell.length_c   1.000
_cell.angle_alpha   90.00
_cell.angle_beta   90.00
_cell.angle_gamma   90.00
#
_symmetry.space_group_name_H-M   'P 1'
#
loop_
_entity.id
_entity.type
_entity.pdbx_description
1 polymer ?
#
loop_
_entity_poly.entity_id
_entity_poly.type
_entity_poly.pdbx_seq_one_letter_code
_entity_poly.pdbx_strand_id
1 'polypeptide(L)'
;MTALQEYQRLECTGLWRDGPEAQRREVIVSFGDATLVISETRSGRALTHWSLPAVVRLPGPALPARFAPAADAEEELEIEDEAMVAAIAKVHHLIEARRPHPGRLRRALLGGALAAVLGALVFWMPDALVRHTAASLPFAKRQEIGRAALADLARLTGTPCASPEGQEALARLHERLLGPAGEIFVVPEGIGRSLALPGGLVVLGRTLVEGADAAEIVAGEVLATDLAATLDDPLVTVLRQAGLRATFTLLTTGDLPQGAVAGAGEALLGRERPVPAQTALV
;
A
#
# COMPACT_ATOMS: atom_id res chain seq x y z
N MET A 1 -25.22 0.01 36.52
CA MET A 1 -25.03 -0.83 37.73
C MET A 1 -23.57 -0.75 38.10
N THR A 2 -23.23 0.02 39.12
CA THR A 2 -21.87 0.44 39.49
C THR A 2 -21.25 -0.52 40.50
N ALA A 3 -19.95 -0.77 40.37
CA ALA A 3 -19.17 -1.81 41.04
C ALA A 3 -18.85 -1.55 42.53
N LEU A 4 -19.76 -0.91 43.29
CA LEU A 4 -19.48 -0.42 44.65
C LEU A 4 -20.57 -0.72 45.70
N GLN A 5 -21.48 -1.67 45.49
CA GLN A 5 -22.40 -2.08 46.57
C GLN A 5 -21.68 -2.69 47.78
N GLU A 6 -20.48 -3.26 47.60
CA GLU A 6 -19.70 -3.90 48.66
C GLU A 6 -19.15 -2.91 49.72
N TYR A 7 -19.08 -1.61 49.41
CA TYR A 7 -18.55 -0.56 50.30
C TYR A 7 -19.61 0.47 50.75
N GLN A 8 -20.89 0.32 50.41
CA GLN A 8 -21.96 1.27 50.74
C GLN A 8 -22.20 1.48 52.24
N ARG A 9 -21.55 0.69 53.10
CA ARG A 9 -21.58 0.82 54.57
C ARG A 9 -20.18 0.81 55.18
N LEU A 10 -19.15 1.08 54.38
CA LEU A 10 -17.78 1.15 54.88
C LEU A 10 -17.62 2.46 55.66
N GLU A 11 -17.35 2.31 56.95
CA GLU A 11 -17.11 3.41 57.86
C GLU A 11 -15.81 3.15 58.61
N CYS A 12 -14.97 4.16 58.74
CA CYS A 12 -13.76 4.09 59.53
C CYS A 12 -13.56 5.37 60.34
N THR A 13 -12.72 5.32 61.36
CA THR A 13 -12.24 6.51 62.05
C THR A 13 -11.11 7.15 61.27
N GLY A 14 -11.02 8.46 61.29
CA GLY A 14 -9.94 9.23 60.70
C GLY A 14 -9.66 10.50 61.49
N LEU A 15 -8.55 11.17 61.15
CA LEU A 15 -8.23 12.50 61.67
C LEU A 15 -8.44 13.53 60.58
N TRP A 16 -9.37 14.46 60.79
CA TRP A 16 -9.67 15.53 59.85
C TRP A 16 -9.24 16.88 60.40
N ARG A 17 -8.75 17.74 59.51
CA ARG A 17 -8.51 19.16 59.77
C ARG A 17 -9.11 20.01 58.64
N ASP A 18 -9.69 21.14 59.02
CA ASP A 18 -10.33 22.10 58.10
C ASP A 18 -9.30 23.00 57.38
N GLY A 19 -8.14 23.21 58.00
CA GLY A 19 -7.07 24.04 57.45
C GLY A 19 -5.73 23.81 58.15
N PRO A 20 -4.66 24.50 57.71
CA PRO A 20 -3.28 24.22 58.16
C PRO A 20 -3.05 24.52 59.65
N GLU A 21 -3.76 25.50 60.21
CA GLU A 21 -3.68 25.86 61.64
C GLU A 21 -4.77 25.20 62.50
N ALA A 22 -5.69 24.45 61.89
CA ALA A 22 -6.77 23.79 62.62
C ALA A 22 -6.26 22.54 63.35
N GLN A 23 -6.74 22.33 64.57
CA GLN A 23 -6.45 21.11 65.32
C GLN A 23 -7.08 19.90 64.62
N ARG A 24 -6.32 18.81 64.48
CA ARG A 24 -6.85 17.51 64.00
C ARG A 24 -7.92 17.01 64.95
N ARG A 25 -9.09 16.68 64.40
CA ARG A 25 -10.24 16.14 65.12
C ARG A 25 -10.49 14.71 64.67
N GLU A 26 -10.81 13.85 65.61
CA GLU A 26 -11.29 12.51 65.31
C GLU A 26 -12.68 12.60 64.66
N VAL A 27 -12.84 11.94 63.52
CA VAL A 27 -14.04 11.93 62.70
C VAL A 27 -14.38 10.51 62.26
N ILE A 28 -15.65 10.29 61.95
CA ILE A 28 -16.13 9.09 61.27
C ILE A 28 -16.23 9.43 59.78
N VAL A 29 -15.56 8.62 58.97
CA VAL A 29 -15.53 8.72 57.52
C VAL A 29 -16.42 7.62 56.96
N SER A 30 -17.51 8.01 56.30
CA SER A 30 -18.44 7.08 55.66
C SER A 30 -18.28 7.14 54.15
N PHE A 31 -18.11 5.97 53.52
CA PHE A 31 -17.98 5.83 52.08
C PHE A 31 -19.36 5.66 51.43
N GLY A 32 -19.79 6.64 50.62
CA GLY A 32 -21.03 6.60 49.85
C GLY A 32 -20.83 6.21 48.39
N ASP A 33 -21.89 6.32 47.59
CA ASP A 33 -21.86 5.94 46.16
C ASP A 33 -20.95 6.85 45.30
N ALA A 34 -20.88 8.14 45.63
CA ALA A 34 -20.07 9.14 44.91
C ALA A 34 -19.39 10.15 45.83
N THR A 35 -19.61 10.05 47.14
CA THR A 35 -19.17 11.02 48.14
C THR A 35 -18.56 10.33 49.34
N LEU A 36 -17.51 10.93 49.89
CA LEU A 36 -16.97 10.62 51.20
C LEU A 36 -17.58 11.58 52.21
N VAL A 37 -18.33 11.08 53.19
CA VAL A 37 -18.97 11.92 54.21
C VAL A 37 -18.11 11.88 55.46
N ILE A 38 -17.74 13.06 55.97
CA ILE A 38 -16.94 13.21 57.18
C ILE A 38 -17.85 13.74 58.28
N SER A 39 -17.97 13.01 59.38
CA SER A 39 -18.88 13.31 60.48
C SER A 39 -18.19 13.28 61.84
N GLU A 40 -18.72 13.99 62.82
CA GLU A 40 -18.15 14.05 64.16
C GLU A 40 -18.45 12.79 64.98
N THR A 41 -17.44 12.21 65.63
CA THR A 41 -17.55 10.92 66.35
C THR A 41 -18.60 10.90 67.46
N ARG A 42 -18.78 11.99 68.21
CA ARG A 42 -19.72 12.02 69.37
C ARG A 42 -21.16 12.28 69.00
N SER A 43 -21.39 13.16 68.03
CA SER A 43 -22.71 13.70 67.69
C SER A 43 -23.29 13.08 66.42
N GLY A 44 -22.47 12.42 65.60
CA GLY A 44 -22.85 11.93 64.26
C GLY A 44 -23.15 13.06 63.28
N ARG A 45 -22.87 14.32 63.64
CA ARG A 45 -23.16 15.48 62.78
C ARG A 45 -22.17 15.50 61.61
N ALA A 46 -22.68 15.53 60.38
CA ALA A 46 -21.86 15.72 59.19
C ALA A 46 -21.12 17.08 59.26
N LEU A 47 -19.80 17.03 59.09
CA LEU A 47 -18.92 18.20 59.06
C LEU A 47 -18.77 18.69 57.62
N THR A 48 -18.38 17.78 56.72
CA THR A 48 -18.17 18.08 55.29
C THR A 48 -18.44 16.83 54.45
N HIS A 49 -18.57 17.04 53.14
CA HIS A 49 -18.73 15.97 52.15
C HIS A 49 -17.76 16.21 51.01
N TRP A 50 -17.00 15.19 50.63
CA TRP A 50 -16.03 15.25 49.54
C TRP A 50 -16.51 14.42 48.36
N SER A 51 -16.26 14.89 47.15
CA SER A 51 -16.53 14.14 45.92
C SER A 51 -15.44 13.10 45.70
N LEU A 52 -15.76 11.80 45.76
CA LEU A 52 -14.78 10.71 45.61
C LEU A 52 -13.91 10.83 44.34
N PRO A 53 -14.45 11.22 43.17
CA PRO A 53 -13.63 11.45 41.97
C PRO A 53 -12.62 12.60 42.07
N ALA A 54 -12.83 13.56 42.98
CA ALA A 54 -12.00 14.75 43.14
C ALA A 54 -10.97 14.61 44.26
N VAL A 55 -11.18 13.68 45.19
CA VAL A 55 -10.26 13.40 46.28
C VAL A 55 -8.89 13.07 45.72
N VAL A 56 -7.85 13.66 46.29
CA VAL A 56 -6.46 13.38 45.91
C VAL A 56 -5.70 12.80 47.10
N ARG A 57 -4.83 11.83 46.83
CA ARG A 57 -3.91 11.32 47.84
C ARG A 57 -2.71 12.25 47.91
N LEU A 58 -2.45 12.80 49.09
CA LEU A 58 -1.28 13.66 49.33
C LEU A 58 0.00 12.81 49.45
N PRO A 59 1.18 13.36 49.10
CA PRO A 59 2.46 12.66 49.28
C PRO A 59 2.68 12.26 50.74
N GLY A 60 3.10 11.03 51.02
CA GLY A 60 3.26 10.56 52.40
C GLY A 60 3.46 9.05 52.52
N PRO A 61 3.47 8.52 53.76
CA PRO A 61 3.59 7.10 54.03
C PRO A 61 2.40 6.31 53.46
N ALA A 62 2.50 4.96 53.43
CA ALA A 62 1.38 4.10 53.01
C ALA A 62 0.16 4.27 53.95
N LEU A 63 0.43 4.26 55.25
CA LEU A 63 -0.51 4.54 56.35
C LEU A 63 0.18 5.42 57.41
N PRO A 64 -0.54 6.34 58.09
CA PRO A 64 -1.86 6.84 57.72
C PRO A 64 -1.83 7.48 56.33
N ALA A 65 -2.79 7.11 55.48
CA ALA A 65 -2.92 7.70 54.15
C ALA A 65 -3.60 9.07 54.29
N ARG A 66 -3.03 10.08 53.64
CA ARG A 66 -3.52 11.45 53.70
C ARG A 66 -4.24 11.82 52.41
N PHE A 67 -5.41 12.40 52.54
CA PHE A 67 -6.28 12.79 51.44
C PHE A 67 -6.71 14.24 51.58
N ALA A 68 -6.93 14.90 50.45
CA ALA A 68 -7.53 16.23 50.35
C ALA A 68 -8.71 16.19 49.36
N PRO A 69 -9.72 17.06 49.50
CA PRO A 69 -10.89 17.07 48.62
C PRO A 69 -10.59 17.53 47.19
N ALA A 70 -9.49 18.26 47.00
CA ALA A 70 -8.95 18.70 45.72
C ALA A 70 -7.44 18.97 45.87
N ALA A 71 -6.72 19.17 44.76
CA ALA A 71 -5.27 19.40 44.77
C ALA A 71 -4.84 20.74 45.41
N ASP A 72 -5.75 21.71 45.46
CA ASP A 72 -5.58 23.07 45.98
C ASP A 72 -6.32 23.33 47.30
N ALA A 73 -6.95 22.29 47.87
CA ALA A 73 -7.68 22.40 49.12
C ALA A 73 -6.76 22.33 50.35
N GLU A 74 -7.13 23.09 51.39
CA GLU A 74 -6.41 23.13 52.67
C GLU A 74 -6.87 22.06 53.66
N GLU A 75 -8.06 21.48 53.44
CA GLU A 75 -8.60 20.38 54.23
C GLU A 75 -7.78 19.10 54.03
N GLU A 76 -7.50 18.39 55.13
CA GLU A 76 -6.76 17.11 55.10
C GLU A 76 -7.47 16.07 55.97
N LEU A 77 -7.56 14.85 55.45
CA LEU A 77 -8.09 13.68 56.12
C LEU A 77 -7.03 12.58 56.15
N GLU A 78 -6.70 12.12 57.35
CA GLU A 78 -5.79 11.00 57.59
C GLU A 78 -6.60 9.75 57.92
N ILE A 79 -6.34 8.66 57.20
CA ILE A 79 -7.04 7.39 57.32
C ILE A 79 -6.02 6.28 57.55
N GLU A 80 -6.21 5.50 58.61
CA GLU A 80 -5.37 4.33 58.93
C GLU A 80 -5.99 3.01 58.45
N ASP A 81 -7.26 3.01 58.05
CA ASP A 81 -7.99 1.84 57.59
C ASP A 81 -7.62 1.45 56.14
N GLU A 82 -7.00 0.28 55.97
CA GLU A 82 -6.58 -0.23 54.67
C GLU A 82 -7.74 -0.47 53.69
N ALA A 83 -8.91 -0.90 54.18
CA ALA A 83 -10.07 -1.16 53.34
C ALA A 83 -10.64 0.14 52.78
N MET A 84 -10.68 1.21 53.58
CA MET A 84 -11.09 2.56 53.15
C MET A 84 -10.11 3.13 52.13
N VAL A 85 -8.81 3.00 52.37
CA VAL A 85 -7.78 3.44 51.41
C VAL A 85 -7.89 2.69 50.09
N ALA A 86 -8.10 1.37 50.14
CA ALA A 86 -8.28 0.54 48.95
C ALA A 86 -9.56 0.89 48.17
N ALA A 87 -10.66 1.22 48.87
CA ALA A 87 -11.91 1.64 48.25
C ALA A 87 -11.74 2.95 47.48
N ILE A 88 -11.09 3.96 48.07
CA ILE A 88 -10.78 5.23 47.41
C ILE A 88 -9.87 5.00 46.19
N ALA A 89 -8.81 4.18 46.34
CA ALA A 89 -7.90 3.86 45.25
C ALA A 89 -8.59 3.13 44.08
N LYS A 90 -9.55 2.25 44.37
CA LYS A 90 -10.35 1.55 43.36
C LYS A 90 -11.17 2.52 42.52
N VAL A 91 -11.76 3.56 43.13
CA VAL A 91 -12.48 4.61 42.38
C VAL A 91 -11.54 5.36 41.45
N HIS A 92 -10.35 5.77 41.93
CA HIS A 92 -9.36 6.45 41.08
C HIS A 92 -8.91 5.58 39.91
N HIS A 93 -8.65 4.29 40.15
CA HIS A 93 -8.27 3.35 39.09
C HIS A 93 -9.39 3.20 38.04
N LEU A 94 -10.66 3.13 38.47
CA LEU A 94 -11.79 3.04 37.55
C LEU A 94 -11.98 4.31 36.70
N ILE A 95 -11.69 5.48 37.26
CA ILE A 95 -11.73 6.76 36.54
C ILE A 95 -10.60 6.81 35.50
N GLU A 96 -9.37 6.47 35.90
CA GLU A 96 -8.22 6.48 34.99
C GLU A 96 -8.36 5.44 33.86
N ALA A 97 -8.88 4.25 34.17
CA ALA A 97 -9.16 3.21 33.17
C ALA A 97 -10.20 3.64 32.12
N ARG A 98 -11.10 4.56 32.47
CA ARG A 98 -12.13 5.12 31.56
C ARG A 98 -11.67 6.38 30.83
N ARG A 99 -10.46 6.88 31.11
CA ARG A 99 -9.92 8.05 30.42
C ARG A 99 -9.73 7.71 28.94
N PRO A 100 -10.38 8.42 28.01
CA PRO A 100 -10.15 8.18 26.59
C PRO A 100 -8.69 8.46 26.27
N HIS A 101 -8.06 7.58 25.49
CA HIS A 101 -6.68 7.72 25.04
C HIS A 101 -6.67 8.18 23.56
N PRO A 102 -6.98 9.46 23.27
CA PRO A 102 -7.09 9.94 21.89
C PRO A 102 -5.72 9.91 21.21
N GLY A 103 -5.58 9.07 20.19
CA GLY A 103 -4.38 9.08 19.34
C GLY A 103 -4.07 7.77 18.63
N ARG A 104 -4.49 6.61 19.17
CA ARG A 104 -4.21 5.30 18.56
C ARG A 104 -4.90 5.13 17.20
N LEU A 105 -6.20 5.44 17.13
CA LEU A 105 -6.96 5.34 15.88
C LEU A 105 -6.42 6.30 14.80
N ARG A 106 -6.09 7.54 15.17
CA ARG A 106 -5.52 8.52 14.24
C ARG A 106 -4.20 8.04 13.63
N ARG A 107 -3.31 7.48 14.45
CA ARG A 107 -2.03 6.93 13.96
C ARG A 107 -2.23 5.71 13.06
N ALA A 108 -3.17 4.83 13.41
CA ALA A 108 -3.50 3.67 12.58
C ALA A 108 -4.07 4.08 11.21
N LEU A 109 -4.99 5.05 11.19
CA LEU A 109 -5.57 5.56 9.94
C LEU A 109 -4.52 6.26 9.06
N LEU A 110 -3.68 7.13 9.65
CA LEU A 110 -2.60 7.78 8.90
C LEU A 110 -1.56 6.78 8.38
N GLY A 111 -1.20 5.79 9.19
CA GLY A 111 -0.29 4.72 8.78
C GLY A 111 -0.87 3.86 7.65
N GLY A 112 -2.14 3.49 7.75
CA GLY A 112 -2.86 2.75 6.70
C GLY A 112 -2.96 3.54 5.40
N ALA A 113 -3.28 4.84 5.48
CA ALA A 113 -3.33 5.71 4.30
C ALA A 113 -1.95 5.83 3.63
N LEU A 114 -0.88 6.02 4.40
CA LEU A 114 0.48 6.08 3.87
C LEU A 114 0.89 4.76 3.21
N ALA A 115 0.59 3.63 3.84
CA ALA A 115 0.86 2.30 3.28
C ALA A 115 0.07 2.06 1.98
N ALA A 116 -1.19 2.51 1.91
CA ALA A 116 -1.99 2.40 0.70
C ALA A 116 -1.40 3.23 -0.46
N VAL A 117 -0.94 4.46 -0.18
CA VAL A 117 -0.29 5.31 -1.19
C VAL A 117 1.02 4.70 -1.67
N LEU A 118 1.87 4.22 -0.76
CA LEU A 118 3.13 3.56 -1.13
C LEU A 118 2.88 2.27 -1.90
N GLY A 119 1.89 1.48 -1.50
CA GLY A 119 1.45 0.30 -2.24
C GLY A 119 1.02 0.65 -3.66
N ALA A 120 0.13 1.63 -3.82
CA ALA A 120 -0.29 2.11 -5.13
C ALA A 120 0.91 2.55 -5.98
N LEU A 121 1.86 3.28 -5.41
CA LEU A 121 3.06 3.73 -6.12
C LEU A 121 3.90 2.54 -6.61
N VAL A 122 4.12 1.52 -5.78
CA VAL A 122 4.94 0.36 -6.13
C VAL A 122 4.24 -0.54 -7.15
N PHE A 123 2.92 -0.71 -7.07
CA PHE A 123 2.19 -1.61 -7.97
C PHE A 123 1.77 -0.96 -9.29
N TRP A 124 1.51 0.35 -9.33
CA TRP A 124 1.03 1.03 -10.56
C TRP A 124 2.11 1.83 -11.30
N MET A 125 3.03 2.49 -10.60
CA MET A 125 4.02 3.36 -11.25
C MET A 125 4.91 2.63 -12.27
N PRO A 126 5.37 1.39 -12.03
CA PRO A 126 6.17 0.64 -13.01
C PRO A 126 5.55 0.58 -14.40
N ASP A 127 4.26 0.27 -14.42
CA ASP A 127 3.52 0.03 -15.65
C ASP A 127 3.17 1.33 -16.37
N ALA A 128 2.83 2.38 -15.60
CA ALA A 128 2.64 3.72 -16.13
C ALA A 128 3.93 4.28 -16.76
N LEU A 129 5.08 4.08 -16.10
CA LEU A 129 6.37 4.53 -16.60
C LEU A 129 6.72 3.88 -17.93
N VAL A 130 6.60 2.55 -18.02
CA VAL A 130 6.90 1.82 -19.26
C VAL A 130 6.03 2.29 -20.43
N ARG A 131 4.71 2.39 -20.24
CA ARG A 131 3.81 2.88 -21.29
C ARG A 131 4.15 4.31 -21.73
N HIS A 132 4.46 5.18 -20.78
CA HIS A 132 4.78 6.57 -21.10
C HIS A 132 6.10 6.70 -21.87
N THR A 133 7.12 5.94 -21.46
CA THR A 133 8.39 5.86 -22.19
C THR A 133 8.15 5.31 -23.60
N ALA A 134 7.40 4.21 -23.74
CA ALA A 134 7.08 3.64 -25.06
C ALA A 134 6.42 4.67 -25.98
N ALA A 135 5.36 5.33 -25.51
CA ALA A 135 4.62 6.33 -26.29
C ALA A 135 5.49 7.53 -26.75
N SER A 136 6.49 7.90 -25.96
CA SER A 136 7.34 9.07 -26.22
C SER A 136 8.55 8.78 -27.12
N LEU A 137 8.85 7.52 -27.44
CA LEU A 137 10.02 7.17 -28.24
C LEU A 137 9.85 7.47 -29.74
N PRO A 138 10.82 8.17 -30.36
CA PRO A 138 10.86 8.36 -31.82
C PRO A 138 10.94 7.04 -32.59
N PHE A 139 10.38 7.02 -33.80
CA PHE A 139 10.34 5.83 -34.65
C PHE A 139 11.72 5.20 -34.89
N ALA A 140 12.76 6.02 -35.11
CA ALA A 140 14.13 5.54 -35.31
C ALA A 140 14.64 4.68 -34.14
N LYS A 141 14.37 5.10 -32.89
CA LYS A 141 14.78 4.36 -31.68
C LYS A 141 13.93 3.10 -31.50
N ARG A 142 12.64 3.14 -31.86
CA ARG A 142 11.79 1.94 -31.88
C ARG A 142 12.35 0.89 -32.85
N GLN A 143 12.79 1.30 -34.04
CA GLN A 143 13.41 0.41 -35.02
C GLN A 143 14.73 -0.19 -34.53
N GLU A 144 15.57 0.61 -33.87
CA GLU A 144 16.83 0.13 -33.29
C GLU A 144 16.58 -0.97 -32.24
N ILE A 145 15.66 -0.70 -31.30
CA ILE A 145 15.24 -1.68 -30.27
C ILE A 145 14.64 -2.93 -30.94
N GLY A 146 13.83 -2.75 -31.97
CA GLY A 146 13.23 -3.85 -32.71
C GLY A 146 14.24 -4.74 -33.43
N ARG A 147 15.29 -4.16 -34.04
CA ARG A 147 16.40 -4.94 -34.63
C ARG A 147 17.20 -5.67 -33.56
N ALA A 148 17.42 -5.06 -32.41
CA ALA A 148 18.04 -5.73 -31.28
C ALA A 148 17.17 -6.91 -30.76
N ALA A 149 15.85 -6.74 -30.73
CA ALA A 149 14.92 -7.80 -30.37
C ALA A 149 14.86 -8.92 -31.42
N LEU A 150 14.97 -8.59 -32.71
CA LEU A 150 15.11 -9.58 -33.78
C LEU A 150 16.40 -10.40 -33.63
N ALA A 151 17.52 -9.76 -33.28
CA ALA A 151 18.77 -10.46 -33.02
C ALA A 151 18.68 -11.38 -31.80
N ASP A 152 17.91 -10.98 -30.78
CA ASP A 152 17.60 -11.82 -29.61
C ASP A 152 16.76 -13.05 -29.99
N LEU A 153 15.69 -12.81 -30.77
CA LEU A 153 14.79 -13.83 -31.29
C LEU A 153 15.50 -14.84 -32.18
N ALA A 154 16.41 -14.37 -33.04
CA ALA A 154 17.18 -15.20 -33.97
C ALA A 154 18.03 -16.26 -33.26
N ARG A 155 18.35 -16.09 -31.96
CA ARG A 155 19.02 -17.14 -31.18
C ARG A 155 18.14 -18.37 -30.93
N LEU A 156 16.82 -18.20 -30.95
CA LEU A 156 15.84 -19.26 -30.71
C LEU A 156 15.26 -19.81 -32.02
N THR A 157 15.05 -18.93 -33.00
CA THR A 157 14.35 -19.24 -34.26
C THR A 157 15.28 -19.52 -35.42
N GLY A 158 16.59 -19.32 -35.23
CA GLY A 158 17.59 -19.31 -36.30
C GLY A 158 17.71 -17.95 -37.00
N THR A 159 18.76 -17.82 -37.83
CA THR A 159 19.04 -16.60 -38.58
C THR A 159 17.93 -16.32 -39.61
N PRO A 160 17.45 -15.06 -39.74
CA PRO A 160 16.47 -14.72 -40.76
C PRO A 160 16.92 -15.08 -42.18
N CYS A 161 15.98 -15.54 -43.00
CA CYS A 161 16.21 -15.85 -44.41
C CYS A 161 16.61 -14.57 -45.17
N ALA A 162 17.68 -14.66 -45.99
CA ALA A 162 18.30 -13.49 -46.63
C ALA A 162 18.50 -13.66 -48.15
N SER A 163 17.66 -14.46 -48.81
CA SER A 163 17.68 -14.54 -50.29
C SER A 163 17.27 -13.20 -50.90
N PRO A 164 18.03 -12.65 -51.88
CA PRO A 164 17.75 -11.34 -52.48
C PRO A 164 16.34 -11.23 -53.05
N GLU A 165 15.87 -12.25 -53.79
CA GLU A 165 14.56 -12.28 -54.43
C GLU A 165 13.43 -12.29 -53.38
N GLY A 166 13.62 -13.06 -52.30
CA GLY A 166 12.70 -13.11 -51.18
C GLY A 166 12.60 -11.78 -50.44
N GLN A 167 13.73 -11.11 -50.21
CA GLN A 167 13.74 -9.79 -49.56
C GLN A 167 13.04 -8.74 -50.41
N GLU A 168 13.24 -8.74 -51.73
CA GLU A 168 12.53 -7.82 -52.62
C GLU A 168 11.02 -8.08 -52.65
N ALA A 169 10.61 -9.36 -52.66
CA ALA A 169 9.20 -9.73 -52.57
C ALA A 169 8.57 -9.29 -51.25
N LEU A 170 9.26 -9.48 -50.13
CA LEU A 170 8.80 -9.07 -48.79
C LEU A 170 8.74 -7.54 -48.66
N ALA A 171 9.70 -6.81 -49.22
CA ALA A 171 9.68 -5.34 -49.24
C ALA A 171 8.46 -4.80 -50.00
N ARG A 172 8.18 -5.35 -51.19
CA ARG A 172 6.98 -4.99 -51.98
C ARG A 172 5.69 -5.36 -51.25
N LEU A 173 5.66 -6.49 -50.55
CA LEU A 173 4.50 -6.91 -49.75
C LEU A 173 4.27 -5.93 -48.58
N HIS A 174 5.33 -5.61 -47.83
CA HIS A 174 5.29 -4.65 -46.71
C HIS A 174 4.78 -3.29 -47.18
N GLU A 175 5.36 -2.76 -48.25
CA GLU A 175 4.99 -1.45 -48.80
C GLU A 175 3.52 -1.38 -49.21
N ARG A 176 2.99 -2.47 -49.79
CA ARG A 176 1.57 -2.56 -50.20
C ARG A 176 0.61 -2.70 -49.02
N LEU A 177 1.01 -3.38 -47.94
CA LEU A 177 0.13 -3.69 -46.81
C LEU A 177 0.19 -2.62 -45.72
N LEU A 178 1.41 -2.25 -45.29
CA LEU A 178 1.67 -1.44 -44.10
C LEU A 178 2.29 -0.07 -44.44
N GLY A 179 2.72 0.13 -45.69
CA GLY A 179 3.36 1.34 -46.16
C GLY A 179 4.89 1.29 -46.07
N PRO A 180 5.58 2.43 -46.31
CA PRO A 180 7.03 2.46 -46.50
C PRO A 180 7.85 2.33 -45.19
N ALA A 181 7.21 2.37 -44.03
CA ALA A 181 7.88 2.34 -42.74
C ALA A 181 7.85 0.92 -42.15
N GLY A 182 9.02 0.28 -42.04
CA GLY A 182 9.15 -1.06 -41.47
C GLY A 182 9.69 -2.09 -42.45
N GLU A 183 9.80 -3.34 -41.98
CA GLU A 183 10.36 -4.46 -42.76
C GLU A 183 9.71 -5.79 -42.33
N ILE A 184 9.61 -6.75 -43.25
CA ILE A 184 9.17 -8.12 -42.95
C ILE A 184 10.36 -9.06 -43.00
N PHE A 185 10.52 -9.88 -41.97
CA PHE A 185 11.54 -10.93 -41.88
C PHE A 185 10.89 -12.30 -41.87
N VAL A 186 11.56 -13.28 -42.49
CA VAL A 186 11.17 -14.69 -42.40
C VAL A 186 12.24 -15.42 -41.59
N VAL A 187 11.82 -16.18 -40.59
CA VAL A 187 12.72 -17.03 -39.79
C VAL A 187 12.45 -18.52 -40.07
N PRO A 188 13.50 -19.37 -40.02
CA PRO A 188 13.38 -20.76 -40.47
C PRO A 188 12.52 -21.61 -39.52
N GLU A 189 12.57 -21.37 -38.21
CA GLU A 189 11.92 -22.22 -37.20
C GLU A 189 11.39 -21.41 -36.00
N GLY A 190 10.70 -22.07 -35.07
CA GLY A 190 10.30 -21.51 -33.78
C GLY A 190 9.09 -20.58 -33.78
N ILE A 191 8.55 -20.24 -34.96
CA ILE A 191 7.43 -19.31 -35.10
C ILE A 191 6.29 -19.98 -35.88
N GLY A 192 5.20 -20.31 -35.19
CA GLY A 192 3.99 -20.87 -35.81
C GLY A 192 2.95 -19.83 -36.28
N ARG A 193 3.16 -18.56 -35.93
CA ARG A 193 2.27 -17.43 -36.27
C ARG A 193 3.10 -16.18 -36.50
N SER A 194 2.59 -15.20 -37.23
CA SER A 194 3.29 -13.92 -37.41
C SER A 194 3.53 -13.17 -36.07
N LEU A 195 4.59 -12.36 -35.97
CA LEU A 195 4.97 -11.66 -34.74
C LEU A 195 5.36 -10.21 -35.03
N ALA A 196 4.82 -9.26 -34.26
CA ALA A 196 5.20 -7.85 -34.35
C ALA A 196 6.40 -7.56 -33.43
N LEU A 197 7.38 -6.85 -33.97
CA LEU A 197 8.50 -6.28 -33.25
C LEU A 197 8.39 -4.73 -33.26
N PRO A 198 9.01 -4.05 -32.28
CA PRO A 198 9.01 -2.59 -32.23
C PRO A 198 9.55 -1.94 -33.52
N GLY A 199 8.96 -0.83 -33.95
CA GLY A 199 9.44 -0.09 -35.13
C GLY A 199 8.93 -0.60 -36.48
N GLY A 200 7.74 -1.21 -36.50
CA GLY A 200 7.09 -1.65 -37.75
C GLY A 200 7.72 -2.90 -38.36
N LEU A 201 8.40 -3.71 -37.55
CA LEU A 201 9.07 -4.93 -37.99
C LEU A 201 8.11 -6.11 -37.78
N VAL A 202 7.88 -6.93 -38.80
CA VAL A 202 7.03 -8.12 -38.71
C VAL A 202 7.85 -9.36 -39.00
N VAL A 203 7.74 -10.39 -38.18
CA VAL A 203 8.46 -11.66 -38.33
C VAL A 203 7.47 -12.76 -38.66
N LEU A 204 7.77 -13.51 -39.73
CA LEU A 204 7.00 -14.65 -40.21
C LEU A 204 7.80 -15.93 -40.03
N GLY A 205 7.14 -17.01 -39.66
CA GLY A 205 7.74 -18.35 -39.71
C GLY A 205 7.74 -18.87 -41.15
N ARG A 206 8.80 -19.56 -41.55
CA ARG A 206 8.89 -20.25 -42.85
C ARG A 206 7.69 -21.16 -43.12
N THR A 207 7.24 -21.91 -42.12
CA THR A 207 6.09 -22.83 -42.23
C THR A 207 4.78 -22.11 -42.57
N LEU A 208 4.64 -20.84 -42.17
CA LEU A 208 3.47 -20.02 -42.47
C LEU A 208 3.49 -19.53 -43.92
N VAL A 209 4.68 -19.29 -44.48
CA VAL A 209 4.86 -18.88 -45.87
C VAL A 209 4.75 -20.09 -46.82
N GLU A 210 5.43 -21.19 -46.50
CA GLU A 210 5.44 -22.40 -47.34
C GLU A 210 4.14 -23.22 -47.24
N GLY A 211 3.46 -23.16 -46.10
CA GLY A 211 2.20 -23.89 -45.87
C GLY A 211 0.94 -23.13 -46.28
N ALA A 212 1.05 -21.88 -46.72
CA ALA A 212 -0.10 -21.11 -47.18
C ALA A 212 -0.45 -21.45 -48.62
N ASP A 213 -1.71 -21.82 -48.86
CA ASP A 213 -2.22 -22.15 -50.20
C ASP A 213 -2.31 -20.91 -51.12
N ALA A 214 -2.33 -19.71 -50.54
CA ALA A 214 -2.50 -18.44 -51.27
C ALA A 214 -1.78 -17.28 -50.55
N ALA A 215 -1.34 -16.28 -51.33
CA ALA A 215 -0.59 -15.13 -50.80
C ALA A 215 -1.44 -14.24 -49.87
N GLU A 216 -2.76 -14.25 -50.06
CA GLU A 216 -3.75 -13.54 -49.26
C GLU A 216 -3.77 -14.00 -47.81
N ILE A 217 -3.45 -15.27 -47.54
CA ILE A 217 -3.39 -15.83 -46.18
C ILE A 217 -2.22 -15.20 -45.43
N VAL A 218 -1.04 -15.16 -46.05
CA VAL A 218 0.16 -14.53 -45.48
C VAL A 218 -0.06 -13.02 -45.28
N ALA A 219 -0.68 -12.36 -46.25
CA ALA A 219 -1.02 -10.94 -46.14
C ALA A 219 -2.00 -10.67 -44.99
N GLY A 220 -3.03 -11.51 -44.83
CA GLY A 220 -3.98 -11.42 -43.72
C GLY A 220 -3.32 -11.60 -42.36
N GLU A 221 -2.37 -12.53 -42.25
CA GLU A 221 -1.57 -12.72 -41.04
C GLU A 221 -0.71 -11.49 -40.70
N VAL A 222 -0.05 -10.90 -41.70
CA VAL A 222 0.72 -9.65 -41.52
C VAL A 222 -0.18 -8.51 -41.05
N LEU A 223 -1.33 -8.30 -41.69
CA LEU A 223 -2.29 -7.26 -41.31
C LEU A 223 -2.86 -7.48 -39.90
N ALA A 224 -3.22 -8.72 -39.56
CA ALA A 224 -3.70 -9.06 -38.22
C ALA A 224 -2.62 -8.80 -37.15
N THR A 225 -1.35 -9.03 -37.49
CA THR A 225 -0.21 -8.74 -36.61
C THR A 225 -0.05 -7.26 -36.36
N ASP A 226 -0.10 -6.46 -37.42
CA ASP A 226 0.07 -5.02 -37.35
C ASP A 226 -1.08 -4.35 -36.58
N LEU A 227 -2.31 -4.77 -36.85
CA LEU A 227 -3.48 -4.31 -36.09
C LEU A 227 -3.36 -4.68 -34.60
N ALA A 228 -2.93 -5.91 -34.29
CA ALA A 228 -2.70 -6.32 -32.91
C ALA A 228 -1.56 -5.53 -32.24
N ALA A 229 -0.54 -5.11 -32.99
CA ALA A 229 0.54 -4.26 -32.50
C ALA A 229 0.09 -2.81 -32.24
N THR A 230 -0.92 -2.34 -32.97
CA THR A 230 -1.53 -1.04 -32.73
C THR A 230 -2.39 -1.03 -31.47
N LEU A 231 -3.08 -2.15 -31.19
CA LEU A 231 -3.88 -2.32 -29.97
C LEU A 231 -3.02 -2.53 -28.71
N ASP A 232 -1.93 -3.30 -28.84
CA ASP A 232 -1.00 -3.57 -27.75
C ASP A 232 0.45 -3.47 -28.25
N ASP A 233 1.11 -2.37 -27.88
CA ASP A 233 2.42 -1.97 -28.40
C ASP A 233 3.50 -3.01 -28.00
N PRO A 234 4.17 -3.68 -28.97
CA PRO A 234 5.19 -4.69 -28.68
C PRO A 234 6.37 -4.10 -27.91
N LEU A 235 6.63 -2.80 -28.00
CA LEU A 235 7.68 -2.13 -27.24
C LEU A 235 7.42 -2.20 -25.73
N VAL A 236 6.15 -2.14 -25.30
CA VAL A 236 5.79 -2.26 -23.87
C VAL A 236 6.22 -3.62 -23.34
N THR A 237 6.04 -4.68 -24.12
CA THR A 237 6.47 -6.04 -23.75
C THR A 237 7.99 -6.12 -23.60
N VAL A 238 8.73 -5.56 -24.57
CA VAL A 238 10.20 -5.54 -24.54
C VAL A 238 10.71 -4.74 -23.33
N LEU A 239 10.13 -3.57 -23.05
CA LEU A 239 10.53 -2.72 -21.93
C LEU A 239 10.17 -3.33 -20.56
N ARG A 240 9.03 -4.03 -20.46
CA ARG A 240 8.69 -4.79 -19.25
C ARG A 240 9.71 -5.90 -18.98
N GLN A 241 10.14 -6.62 -20.01
CA GLN A 241 11.17 -7.65 -19.89
C GLN A 241 12.55 -7.06 -19.56
N ALA A 242 12.91 -5.93 -20.16
CA ALA A 242 14.15 -5.21 -19.89
C ALA A 242 14.22 -4.66 -18.45
N GLY A 243 13.05 -4.39 -17.85
CA GLY A 243 12.90 -3.95 -16.47
C GLY A 243 12.98 -2.42 -16.29
N LEU A 244 12.64 -1.99 -15.07
CA LEU A 244 12.47 -0.57 -14.74
C LEU A 244 13.76 0.24 -14.83
N ARG A 245 14.90 -0.34 -14.43
CA ARG A 245 16.20 0.35 -14.51
C ARG A 245 16.56 0.65 -15.97
N ALA A 246 16.42 -0.33 -16.86
CA ALA A 246 16.70 -0.16 -18.28
C ALA A 246 15.76 0.86 -18.93
N THR A 247 14.46 0.83 -18.57
CA THR A 247 13.47 1.80 -19.03
C THR A 247 13.79 3.23 -18.57
N PHE A 248 14.21 3.39 -17.30
CA PHE A 248 14.60 4.69 -16.77
C PHE A 248 15.90 5.21 -17.41
N THR A 249 16.87 4.32 -17.66
CA THR A 249 18.08 4.68 -18.42
C THR A 249 17.70 5.14 -19.81
N LEU A 250 16.88 4.39 -20.55
CA LEU A 250 16.40 4.79 -21.88
C LEU A 250 15.72 6.16 -21.87
N LEU A 251 14.91 6.46 -20.85
CA LEU A 251 14.24 7.76 -20.74
C LEU A 251 15.21 8.93 -20.51
N THR A 252 16.32 8.67 -19.81
CA THR A 252 17.30 9.70 -19.43
C THR A 252 18.45 9.85 -20.41
N THR A 253 18.93 8.75 -21.00
CA THR A 253 20.06 8.72 -21.94
C THR A 253 19.62 8.60 -23.40
N GLY A 254 18.39 8.15 -23.66
CA GLY A 254 17.91 7.84 -25.01
C GLY A 254 18.33 6.46 -25.53
N ASP A 255 19.13 5.71 -24.76
CA ASP A 255 19.68 4.41 -25.17
C ASP A 255 19.36 3.30 -24.17
N LEU A 256 19.08 2.11 -24.70
CA LEU A 256 18.85 0.91 -23.89
C LEU A 256 20.20 0.30 -23.49
N PRO A 257 20.41 -0.11 -22.22
CA PRO A 257 21.66 -0.75 -21.81
C PRO A 257 21.96 -2.04 -22.60
N GLN A 258 23.24 -2.33 -22.81
CA GLN A 258 23.65 -3.59 -23.45
C GLN A 258 23.13 -4.79 -22.64
N GLY A 259 22.49 -5.74 -23.33
CA GLY A 259 21.88 -6.92 -22.71
C GLY A 259 20.48 -6.69 -22.13
N ALA A 260 19.93 -5.47 -22.11
CA ALA A 260 18.56 -5.23 -21.64
C ALA A 260 17.50 -5.81 -22.58
N VAL A 261 17.85 -6.10 -23.84
CA VAL A 261 16.97 -6.79 -24.81
C VAL A 261 17.05 -8.31 -24.68
N ALA A 262 17.89 -8.84 -23.78
CA ALA A 262 18.04 -10.28 -23.59
C ALA A 262 16.71 -10.92 -23.13
N GLY A 263 16.24 -11.91 -23.88
CA GLY A 263 14.97 -12.60 -23.60
C GLY A 263 13.73 -11.85 -24.09
N ALA A 264 13.90 -10.73 -24.80
CA ALA A 264 12.80 -10.06 -25.49
C ALA A 264 12.14 -10.98 -26.51
N GLY A 265 12.92 -11.81 -27.22
CA GLY A 265 12.40 -12.79 -28.17
C GLY A 265 11.48 -13.81 -27.51
N GLU A 266 11.87 -14.37 -26.36
CA GLU A 266 11.04 -15.31 -25.59
C GLU A 266 9.75 -14.67 -25.10
N ALA A 267 9.84 -13.46 -24.53
CA ALA A 267 8.69 -12.71 -24.04
C ALA A 267 7.68 -12.41 -25.16
N LEU A 268 8.17 -12.08 -26.36
CA LEU A 268 7.33 -11.81 -27.52
C LEU A 268 6.72 -13.08 -28.12
N LEU A 269 7.45 -14.20 -28.13
CA LEU A 269 6.92 -15.50 -28.58
C LEU A 269 5.77 -15.99 -27.68
N GLY A 270 5.95 -15.86 -26.36
CA GLY A 270 4.97 -16.25 -25.35
C GLY A 270 3.73 -15.34 -25.29
N ARG A 271 3.74 -14.18 -25.95
CA ARG A 271 2.64 -13.21 -25.91
C ARG A 271 1.43 -13.70 -26.69
N GLU A 272 0.27 -13.83 -26.05
CA GLU A 272 -0.97 -14.15 -26.76
C GLU A 272 -1.40 -12.97 -27.65
N ARG A 273 -1.71 -13.23 -28.93
CA ARG A 273 -2.20 -12.18 -29.84
C ARG A 273 -3.64 -11.85 -29.43
N PRO A 274 -3.96 -10.58 -29.11
CA PRO A 274 -5.34 -10.18 -28.91
C PRO A 274 -6.12 -10.41 -30.21
N VAL A 275 -7.20 -11.19 -30.13
CA VAL A 275 -8.09 -11.41 -31.27
C VAL A 275 -8.93 -10.13 -31.44
N PRO A 276 -8.80 -9.39 -32.56
CA PRO A 276 -9.65 -8.24 -32.80
C PRO A 276 -11.11 -8.71 -32.86
N ALA A 277 -12.00 -8.01 -32.17
CA ALA A 277 -13.43 -8.28 -32.26
C ALA A 277 -13.88 -8.17 -33.72
N GLN A 278 -14.71 -9.11 -34.19
CA GLN A 278 -15.12 -9.25 -35.60
C GLN A 278 -15.72 -7.98 -36.23
N THR A 279 -16.09 -6.98 -35.41
CA THR A 279 -16.63 -5.68 -35.82
C THR A 279 -15.61 -4.71 -36.44
N ALA A 280 -14.30 -5.02 -36.41
CA ALA A 280 -13.25 -4.11 -36.92
C ALA A 280 -12.85 -4.35 -38.40
N LEU A 281 -13.53 -5.27 -39.11
CA LEU A 281 -13.22 -5.67 -40.50
C LEU A 281 -14.28 -5.18 -41.53
N VAL A 282 -15.04 -4.13 -41.20
CA VAL A 282 -16.01 -3.49 -42.11
C VAL A 282 -15.47 -2.14 -42.55
#